data_AF-F4RQY9-F1
#
_entry.id   AF-F4RQY9-F1
#
_cell.length_a   1.000
_cell.length_b   1.000
_cell.length_c   1.000
_cell.angle_alpha   90.00
_cell.angle_beta   90.00
_cell.angle_gamma   90.00
#
_symmetry.space_group_name_H-M   'P 1'
#
loop_
_entity.id
_entity.type
_entity.pdbx_description
1 polymer ?
#
loop_
_entity_poly.entity_id
_entity_poly.type
_entity_poly.pdbx_seq_one_letter_code
_entity_poly.pdbx_strand_id
1 'polypeptide(L)'
;MYHSPSLSSWSQATIHEIFKQTWTADRLSSLEATSEPPPKINDAALHLSVEYLRLFTIELIHRANEAAGGSEDKGNSKDKDETDSEYLIEVRHLQKVAPGVLLDF
;
A
#
# COMPACT_ATOMS: atom_id res chain seq x y z
N MET A 1 -0.01 -10.25 -29.10
CA MET A 1 0.92 -9.61 -28.15
C MET A 1 0.09 -9.02 -27.04
N TYR A 2 0.07 -9.65 -25.86
CA TYR A 2 -0.62 -9.10 -24.71
C TYR A 2 0.22 -7.94 -24.17
N HIS A 3 -0.31 -6.72 -24.27
CA HIS A 3 0.23 -5.59 -23.51
C HIS A 3 -0.11 -5.84 -22.04
N SER A 4 0.86 -6.30 -21.26
CA SER A 4 0.76 -6.21 -19.81
C SER A 4 0.52 -4.74 -19.46
N PRO A 5 -0.58 -4.40 -18.76
CA PRO A 5 -0.76 -3.05 -18.28
C PRO A 5 0.44 -2.77 -17.38
N SER A 6 1.19 -1.69 -17.64
CA SER A 6 2.16 -1.23 -16.65
C SER A 6 1.34 -0.85 -15.42
N LEU A 7 1.27 -1.74 -14.42
CA LEU A 7 0.80 -1.42 -13.09
C LEU A 7 1.43 -0.07 -12.74
N SER A 8 0.61 0.95 -12.51
CA SER A 8 1.06 2.32 -12.27
C SER A 8 2.04 2.28 -11.11
N SER A 9 3.33 2.32 -11.42
CA SER A 9 4.38 2.24 -10.42
C SER A 9 4.47 3.59 -9.73
N TRP A 10 4.71 3.57 -8.42
CA TRP A 10 5.10 4.77 -7.69
C TRP A 10 6.29 5.42 -8.41
N SER A 11 6.16 6.69 -8.77
CA SER A 11 7.28 7.42 -9.38
C SER A 11 8.14 8.06 -8.29
N GLN A 12 9.45 8.17 -8.54
CA GLN A 12 10.34 8.90 -7.62
C GLN A 12 9.87 10.34 -7.37
N ALA A 13 9.28 10.99 -8.39
CA ALA A 13 8.70 12.32 -8.25
C ALA A 13 7.52 12.35 -7.26
N THR A 14 6.65 11.33 -7.31
CA THR A 14 5.54 11.17 -6.36
C THR A 14 6.07 10.98 -4.94
N ILE A 15 7.05 10.10 -4.75
CA ILE A 15 7.67 9.85 -3.44
C ILE A 15 8.30 11.13 -2.87
N HIS A 16 9.05 11.84 -3.71
CA HIS A 16 9.70 13.09 -3.31
C HIS A 16 8.66 14.15 -2.87
N GLU A 17 7.54 14.26 -3.59
CA GLU A 17 6.45 15.15 -3.21
C GLU A 17 5.76 14.73 -1.91
N ILE A 18 5.54 13.43 -1.69
CA ILE A 18 5.02 12.91 -0.41
C ILE A 18 5.94 13.34 0.74
N PHE A 19 7.24 13.11 0.64
CA PHE A 19 8.18 13.50 1.70
C PHE A 19 8.18 15.01 1.99
N LYS A 20 8.11 15.83 0.94
CA LYS A 20 8.00 17.28 1.07
C LYS A 20 6.71 17.70 1.79
N GLN A 21 5.59 17.08 1.43
CA GLN A 21 4.29 17.36 2.05
C GLN A 21 4.28 16.93 3.51
N THR A 22 4.79 15.73 3.83
CA THR A 22 4.88 15.23 5.21
C THR A 22 5.75 16.14 6.08
N TRP A 23 6.93 16.55 5.59
CA TRP A 23 7.78 17.53 6.28
C TRP A 23 7.03 18.84 6.56
N THR A 24 6.33 19.35 5.56
CA THR A 24 5.61 20.63 5.68
C THR A 24 4.45 20.53 6.67
N ALA A 25 3.69 19.43 6.63
CA ALA A 25 2.58 19.18 7.54
C ALA A 25 3.05 19.06 9.00
N ASP A 26 4.14 18.33 9.24
CA ASP A 26 4.70 18.14 10.58
C ASP A 26 5.13 19.48 11.21
N ARG A 27 5.80 20.35 10.43
CA ARG A 27 6.21 21.68 10.90
C ARG A 27 5.05 22.65 11.11
N LEU A 28 4.03 22.59 10.24
CA LEU A 28 2.80 23.36 10.46
C LEU A 28 2.10 22.92 11.75
N SER A 29 2.11 21.62 12.06
CA SER A 29 1.47 21.08 13.26
C SER A 29 2.24 21.37 14.55
N SER A 30 3.58 21.47 14.47
CA SER A 30 4.45 21.71 15.63
C SER A 30 4.68 23.19 15.98
N LEU A 31 4.01 24.12 15.27
CA LEU A 31 4.22 25.58 15.41
C LEU A 31 5.68 26.02 15.21
N GLU A 32 6.51 25.16 14.63
CA GLU A 32 7.88 25.49 14.28
C GLU A 32 7.89 26.46 13.10
N ALA A 33 8.85 27.39 13.11
CA ALA A 33 8.98 28.37 12.04
C ALA A 33 9.19 27.65 10.71
N THR A 34 8.25 27.83 9.76
CA THR A 34 8.25 27.23 8.41
C THR A 34 9.43 27.64 7.51
N SER A 35 10.44 28.32 8.07
CA SER A 35 11.58 28.87 7.36
C SER A 35 12.61 27.83 6.91
N GLU A 36 12.62 26.65 7.52
CA GLU A 36 13.60 25.61 7.16
C GLU A 36 13.10 24.78 5.95
N PRO A 37 13.90 24.69 4.89
CA PRO A 37 13.52 23.93 3.70
C PRO A 37 13.44 22.42 4.03
N PRO A 38 12.64 21.66 3.27
CA PRO A 38 12.62 20.20 3.37
C PRO A 38 14.02 19.61 3.22
N PRO A 39 14.37 18.55 3.97
CA PRO A 39 15.65 17.88 3.83
C PRO A 39 15.83 17.35 2.41
N LYS A 40 17.06 17.42 1.92
CA LYS A 40 17.42 16.85 0.61
C LYS A 40 17.46 15.32 0.71
N ILE A 41 16.85 14.66 -0.26
CA ILE A 41 16.79 13.21 -0.36
C ILE A 41 17.58 12.81 -1.61
N ASN A 42 18.49 11.84 -1.46
CA ASN A 42 19.28 11.36 -2.60
C ASN A 42 18.49 10.35 -3.45
N ASP A 43 18.93 10.16 -4.69
CA ASP A 43 18.24 9.31 -5.66
C ASP A 43 18.14 7.85 -5.23
N ALA A 44 19.14 7.33 -4.52
CA ALA A 44 19.14 5.96 -4.01
C ALA A 44 18.05 5.76 -2.94
N ALA A 45 17.90 6.73 -2.03
CA ALA A 45 16.85 6.72 -1.02
C ALA A 45 15.46 6.87 -1.65
N LEU A 46 15.31 7.73 -2.67
CA LEU A 46 14.05 7.84 -3.43
C LEU A 46 13.71 6.52 -4.13
N HIS A 47 14.69 5.87 -4.75
CA HIS A 47 14.48 4.58 -5.42
C HIS A 47 14.09 3.48 -4.43
N LEU A 48 14.78 3.37 -3.29
CA LEU A 48 14.44 2.41 -2.25
C LEU A 48 13.05 2.67 -1.67
N SER A 49 12.66 3.93 -1.53
CA SER A 49 11.32 4.30 -1.04
C SER A 49 10.20 3.93 -2.02
N VAL A 50 10.47 4.01 -3.33
CA VAL A 50 9.54 3.50 -4.37
C VAL A 50 9.32 1.99 -4.19
N GLU A 51 10.40 1.22 -4.07
CA GLU A 51 10.28 -0.23 -3.90
C GLU A 51 9.68 -0.61 -2.54
N TYR A 52 9.98 0.16 -1.49
CA TYR A 52 9.38 -0.02 -0.18
C TYR A 52 7.85 0.11 -0.21
N LEU A 53 7.31 1.21 -0.76
CA LEU A 53 5.86 1.39 -0.86
C LEU A 53 5.21 0.35 -1.77
N ARG A 54 5.92 -0.09 -2.81
CA ARG A 54 5.47 -1.18 -3.66
C ARG A 54 5.34 -2.48 -2.88
N LEU A 55 6.35 -2.86 -2.10
CA LEU A 55 6.33 -4.06 -1.27
C LEU A 55 5.24 -3.98 -0.19
N PHE A 56 5.13 -2.83 0.49
CA PHE A 56 4.05 -2.58 1.45
C PHE A 56 2.66 -2.78 0.82
N THR A 57 2.44 -2.22 -0.37
CA THR A 57 1.15 -2.35 -1.07
C THR A 57 0.87 -3.79 -1.49
N ILE A 58 1.89 -4.50 -2.00
CA ILE A 58 1.77 -5.92 -2.38
C ILE A 58 1.43 -6.77 -1.16
N GLU A 59 2.13 -6.59 -0.05
CA GLU A 59 1.90 -7.36 1.17
C GLU A 59 0.50 -7.10 1.75
N LEU A 60 0.06 -5.85 1.77
CA LEU A 60 -1.28 -5.48 2.23
C LEU A 60 -2.37 -6.15 1.38
N ILE A 61 -2.22 -6.13 0.05
CA ILE A 61 -3.15 -6.79 -0.88
C ILE A 61 -3.10 -8.31 -0.70
N HIS A 62 -1.91 -8.89 -0.56
CA HIS A 62 -1.73 -10.32 -0.39
C HIS A 62 -2.44 -10.83 0.87
N ARG A 63 -2.23 -10.20 2.02
CA ARG A 63 -2.93 -10.58 3.25
C ARG A 63 -4.43 -10.33 3.19
N ALA A 64 -4.86 -9.27 2.50
CA ALA A 64 -6.29 -9.02 2.31
C ALA A 64 -6.95 -10.11 1.44
N ASN A 65 -6.25 -10.62 0.43
CA ASN A 65 -6.68 -11.78 -0.35
C ASN A 65 -6.80 -13.05 0.51
N GLU A 66 -5.79 -13.34 1.34
CA GLU A 66 -5.84 -14.47 2.27
C GLU A 66 -6.99 -14.34 3.27
N ALA A 67 -7.25 -13.12 3.75
CA ALA A 67 -8.36 -12.83 4.63
C ALA A 67 -9.71 -13.06 3.93
N ALA A 68 -9.85 -12.67 2.66
CA ALA A 68 -11.06 -12.87 1.87
C ALA A 68 -11.35 -14.36 1.62
N GLY A 69 -10.36 -15.13 1.16
CA GLY A 69 -10.49 -16.56 0.92
C GLY A 69 -10.61 -17.40 2.20
N GLY A 70 -10.08 -16.91 3.32
CA GLY A 70 -10.13 -17.61 4.61
C GLY A 70 -11.40 -17.38 5.43
N SER A 71 -12.21 -16.35 5.14
CA SER A 71 -13.38 -15.99 5.96
C SER A 71 -14.75 -16.45 5.44
N GLU A 72 -14.89 -16.89 4.19
CA GLU A 72 -16.20 -17.28 3.65
C GLU A 72 -16.44 -18.80 3.56
N ASP A 73 -15.43 -19.65 3.86
CA ASP A 73 -15.48 -21.07 3.48
C ASP A 73 -15.35 -22.09 4.64
N LYS A 74 -15.87 -21.78 5.83
CA LYS A 74 -16.09 -22.79 6.90
C LYS A 74 -17.55 -23.01 7.29
N GLY A 75 -18.47 -22.37 6.58
CA GLY A 75 -19.89 -22.53 6.83
C GLY A 75 -20.69 -22.39 5.55
N ASN A 76 -20.97 -23.53 4.92
CA ASN A 76 -22.05 -23.71 3.95
C ASN A 76 -21.71 -23.39 2.48
N SER A 77 -21.23 -24.37 1.72
CA SER A 77 -22.03 -25.05 0.68
C SER A 77 -21.17 -26.02 -0.15
N LYS A 78 -21.59 -27.29 -0.17
CA LYS A 78 -21.38 -28.14 -1.35
C LYS A 78 -22.01 -27.45 -2.57
N ASP A 79 -21.37 -27.60 -3.71
CA ASP A 79 -21.82 -27.17 -5.04
C ASP A 79 -21.64 -25.67 -5.34
N LYS A 80 -20.45 -25.31 -5.84
CA LYS A 80 -20.29 -24.23 -6.82
C LYS A 80 -19.00 -24.44 -7.63
N ASP A 81 -19.25 -24.89 -8.85
CA ASP A 81 -18.53 -24.63 -10.10
C ASP A 81 -17.22 -23.83 -9.98
N GLU A 82 -16.12 -24.47 -10.39
CA GLU A 82 -14.75 -23.93 -10.50
C GLU A 82 -14.65 -22.89 -11.63
N THR A 83 -15.39 -21.79 -11.51
CA THR A 83 -15.21 -20.60 -12.36
C THR A 83 -14.85 -19.40 -11.50
N ASP A 84 -13.56 -19.31 -11.17
CA ASP A 84 -12.73 -18.11 -11.27
C ASP A 84 -13.35 -16.77 -10.81
N SER A 85 -14.12 -16.79 -9.72
CA SER A 85 -14.47 -15.57 -9.00
C SER A 85 -13.28 -15.24 -8.11
N GLU A 86 -12.29 -14.61 -8.73
CA GLU A 86 -11.25 -13.81 -8.10
C GLU A 86 -11.86 -13.12 -6.86
N TYR A 87 -11.52 -13.61 -5.66
CA TYR A 87 -12.14 -13.16 -4.42
C TYR A 87 -12.01 -11.64 -4.34
N LEU A 88 -13.13 -10.93 -4.45
CA LEU A 88 -13.11 -9.48 -4.45
C LEU A 88 -12.65 -8.98 -3.07
N ILE A 89 -11.52 -8.28 -3.03
CA ILE A 89 -11.02 -7.65 -1.82
C ILE A 89 -11.96 -6.50 -1.45
N GLU A 90 -12.70 -6.68 -0.36
CA GLU A 90 -13.47 -5.63 0.27
C GLU A 90 -12.65 -4.86 1.33
N VAL A 91 -13.11 -3.65 1.64
CA VAL A 91 -12.52 -2.79 2.69
C VAL A 91 -12.43 -3.51 4.05
N ARG A 92 -13.39 -4.38 4.38
CA ARG A 92 -13.37 -5.18 5.62
C ARG A 92 -12.15 -6.09 5.72
N HIS A 93 -11.68 -6.65 4.59
CA HIS A 93 -10.50 -7.51 4.56
C HIS A 93 -9.23 -6.70 4.81
N LEU A 94 -9.13 -5.52 4.17
CA LEU A 94 -8.04 -4.57 4.42
C LEU A 94 -8.00 -4.10 5.88
N GLN A 95 -9.15 -3.72 6.46
CA GLN A 95 -9.23 -3.29 7.87
C GLN A 95 -8.80 -4.38 8.85
N LYS A 96 -9.11 -5.64 8.53
CA LYS A 96 -8.72 -6.79 9.35
C LYS A 96 -7.21 -7.02 9.37
N VAL A 97 -6.52 -6.83 8.24
CA VAL A 97 -5.09 -7.14 8.10
C VAL A 97 -4.17 -5.94 8.32
N ALA A 98 -4.67 -4.72 8.10
CA ALA A 98 -3.89 -3.48 8.18
C ALA A 98 -3.12 -3.33 9.50
N PRO A 99 -3.67 -3.63 10.70
CA PRO A 99 -2.90 -3.52 11.94
C PRO A 99 -1.65 -4.40 11.96
N GLY A 100 -1.74 -5.64 11.45
CA GLY A 100 -0.59 -6.55 11.39
C GLY A 100 0.45 -6.08 10.38
N VAL A 101 0.00 -5.62 9.21
CA VAL A 101 0.91 -5.06 8.19
C VAL A 101 1.62 -3.81 8.72
N LEU A 102 0.92 -2.92 9.42
CA LEU A 102 1.51 -1.71 10.02
C LEU A 102 2.48 -1.99 11.18
N LEU A 103 2.49 -3.19 11.74
CA LEU A 103 3.46 -3.59 12.77
C LEU A 103 4.73 -4.21 12.18
N ASP A 104 4.63 -4.77 10.96
CA ASP A 104 5.76 -5.40 10.26
C ASP A 104 6.64 -4.40 9.50
N PHE A 105 6.11 -3.19 9.27
CA PHE A 105 6.73 -2.08 8.53
C PHE A 105 6.92 -0.87 9.44
#